data_AF-A0A9E1MXB7-F1
#
_entry.id   AF-A0A9E1MXB7-F1
#
_cell.length_a   1.000
_cell.length_b   1.000
_cell.length_c   1.000
_cell.angle_alpha   90.00
_cell.angle_beta   90.00
_cell.angle_gamma   90.00
#
_symmetry.space_group_name_H-M   'P 1'
#
loop_
_entity.id
_entity.type
_entity.pdbx_description
1 polymer ?
#
loop_
_entity_poly.entity_id
_entity_poly.type
_entity_poly.pdbx_seq_one_letter_code
_entity_poly.pdbx_strand_id
1 'polypeptide(L)'
;MDKLRVGIGVAVALCGLLLLLMVLEWAALHDIAHDYVSLKVMEQHASSAIVALPDWAQCPGEWSVVTFGFLARGCLLVTNTVLLGLCFRLSSIKP
;
A
#
# COMPACT_ATOMS: atom_id res chain seq x y z
N MET A 1 27.09 -6.94 19.68
CA MET A 1 26.56 -5.61 19.30
C MET A 1 26.19 -5.54 17.83
N ASP A 2 26.80 -6.33 16.95
CA ASP A 2 26.57 -6.26 15.50
C ASP A 2 25.17 -6.70 15.07
N LYS A 3 24.62 -7.75 15.69
CA LYS A 3 23.25 -8.23 15.40
C LYS A 3 22.16 -7.17 15.65
N LEU A 4 22.33 -6.35 16.70
CA LEU A 4 21.39 -5.27 17.02
C LEU A 4 21.47 -4.14 15.98
N ARG A 5 22.70 -3.75 15.58
CA ARG A 5 22.92 -2.75 14.53
C ARG A 5 22.33 -3.20 13.19
N VAL A 6 22.53 -4.47 12.84
CA VAL A 6 21.94 -5.07 11.64
C VAL A 6 20.40 -5.07 11.74
N GLY A 7 19.83 -5.48 12.87
CA GLY A 7 18.37 -5.49 13.07
C GLY A 7 17.74 -4.11 12.94
N ILE A 8 18.36 -3.08 13.52
CA ILE A 8 17.92 -1.68 13.36
C ILE A 8 18.06 -1.24 11.89
N GLY A 9 19.17 -1.57 11.23
CA GLY A 9 19.37 -1.27 9.81
C GLY A 9 18.29 -1.89 8.91
N VAL A 10 17.92 -3.14 9.16
CA VAL A 10 16.82 -3.83 8.46
C VAL A 10 15.48 -3.14 8.75
N ALA A 11 15.20 -2.76 10.00
CA ALA A 11 13.97 -2.05 10.35
C ALA A 11 13.84 -0.71 9.60
N VAL A 12 14.93 0.06 9.51
CA VAL A 12 14.96 1.31 8.74
C VAL A 12 14.71 1.06 7.26
N ALA A 13 15.32 0.01 6.68
CA ALA A 13 15.08 -0.36 5.29
C ALA A 13 13.61 -0.75 5.03
N LEU A 14 12.98 -1.50 5.95
CA LEU A 14 11.56 -1.85 5.88
C LEU A 14 10.66 -0.60 5.95
N CYS A 15 11.01 0.39 6.79
CA CYS A 15 10.31 1.68 6.81
C CYS A 15 10.43 2.43 5.47
N GLY A 16 11.61 2.42 4.85
CA GLY A 16 11.81 3.02 3.53
C GLY A 16 10.97 2.35 2.45
N LEU A 17 10.87 1.01 2.47
CA LEU A 17 10.01 0.25 1.56
C LEU A 17 8.52 0.56 1.78
N LEU A 18 8.09 0.67 3.04
CA LEU A 18 6.72 1.09 3.37
C LEU A 18 6.40 2.48 2.80
N LEU A 19 7.32 3.44 2.91
CA LEU A 19 7.15 4.78 2.34
C LEU A 19 7.00 4.72 0.82
N LEU A 20 7.84 3.95 0.13
CA LEU A 20 7.74 3.76 -1.31
C LEU A 20 6.37 3.21 -1.73
N LEU A 21 5.90 2.17 -1.03
CA LEU A 21 4.58 1.57 -1.31
C LEU A 21 3.44 2.58 -1.09
N MET A 22 3.54 3.43 -0.07
CA MET A 22 2.55 4.49 0.16
C MET A 22 2.53 5.52 -0.98
N VAL A 23 3.69 5.88 -1.55
CA VAL A 23 3.76 6.80 -2.68
C VAL A 23 3.14 6.20 -3.93
N LEU A 24 3.43 4.92 -4.23
CA LEU A 24 2.86 4.23 -5.38
C LEU A 24 1.34 4.08 -5.27
N GLU A 25 0.84 3.79 -4.07
CA GLU A 25 -0.59 3.72 -3.82
C GLU A 25 -1.27 5.07 -3.90
N TRP A 26 -0.64 6.13 -3.40
CA TRP A 26 -1.14 7.49 -3.57
C TRP A 26 -1.26 7.84 -5.06
N ALA A 27 -0.26 7.47 -5.87
CA ALA A 27 -0.32 7.68 -7.31
C ALA A 27 -1.47 6.89 -7.96
N ALA A 28 -1.64 5.61 -7.60
CA ALA A 28 -2.75 4.79 -8.10
C ALA A 28 -4.13 5.35 -7.69
N LEU A 29 -4.28 5.81 -6.45
CA LEU A 29 -5.52 6.43 -5.97
C LEU A 29 -5.78 7.79 -6.64
N HIS A 30 -4.73 8.55 -6.93
CA HIS A 30 -4.85 9.79 -7.69
C HIS A 30 -5.35 9.51 -9.10
N ASP A 31 -4.82 8.47 -9.76
CA ASP A 31 -5.24 8.05 -11.10
C ASP A 31 -6.69 7.59 -11.10
N ILE A 32 -7.06 6.70 -10.16
CA ILE A 32 -8.45 6.30 -9.93
C ILE A 32 -9.34 7.53 -9.72
N ALA A 33 -8.93 8.53 -8.94
CA ALA A 33 -9.78 9.69 -8.69
C ALA A 33 -10.10 10.53 -9.94
N HIS A 34 -9.26 10.46 -10.98
CA HIS A 34 -9.45 11.24 -12.22
C HIS A 34 -10.03 10.40 -13.36
N ASP A 35 -9.67 9.12 -13.45
CA ASP A 35 -10.03 8.25 -14.57
C ASP A 35 -11.22 7.32 -14.24
N TYR A 36 -11.52 7.11 -12.95
CA TYR A 36 -12.66 6.29 -12.54
C TYR A 36 -13.97 7.03 -12.79
N VAL A 37 -14.76 6.48 -13.69
CA VAL A 37 -16.13 6.95 -13.92
C VAL A 37 -17.08 5.90 -13.36
N SER A 38 -17.93 6.31 -12.42
CA SER A 38 -18.97 5.39 -11.91
C SER A 38 -20.12 5.24 -12.93
N LEU A 39 -20.78 4.09 -12.93
CA LEU A 39 -21.98 3.82 -13.74
C LEU A 39 -23.03 4.92 -13.57
N LYS A 40 -23.21 5.40 -12.33
CA LYS A 40 -24.14 6.48 -11.99
C LYS A 40 -23.82 7.80 -12.71
N VAL A 41 -22.54 8.14 -12.86
CA VAL A 41 -22.12 9.35 -13.58
C VAL A 41 -22.38 9.20 -15.08
N MET A 42 -22.13 8.01 -15.62
CA MET A 42 -22.43 7.72 -17.03
C MET A 42 -23.92 7.69 -17.32
N GLU A 43 -24.76 7.10 -16.46
CA GLU A 43 -26.22 7.11 -16.62
C GLU A 43 -26.83 8.52 -16.56
N GLN A 44 -26.19 9.45 -15.84
CA GLN A 44 -26.65 10.85 -15.77
C GLN A 44 -26.32 11.66 -17.03
N HIS A 45 -25.29 11.28 -17.78
CA HIS A 45 -24.78 12.06 -18.93
C HIS A 45 -24.97 11.37 -20.28
N ALA A 46 -25.12 10.05 -20.29
CA ALA A 46 -25.42 9.26 -21.49
C ALA A 46 -26.91 8.92 -21.52
N SER A 47 -27.62 9.47 -22.49
CA SER A 47 -29.08 9.33 -22.69
C SER A 47 -29.54 7.93 -23.13
N SER A 48 -28.75 6.88 -22.90
CA SER A 48 -29.07 5.51 -23.33
C SER A 48 -28.52 4.49 -22.34
N ALA A 49 -29.24 3.39 -22.16
CA ALA A 49 -28.92 2.26 -21.29
C ALA A 49 -27.48 1.73 -21.48
N ILE A 50 -26.53 2.28 -20.73
CA ILE A 50 -25.19 1.70 -20.64
C ILE A 50 -25.26 0.54 -19.65
N VAL A 51 -25.21 -0.68 -20.17
CA VAL A 51 -25.28 -1.92 -19.38
C VAL A 51 -23.92 -2.25 -18.73
N ALA A 52 -22.82 -1.69 -19.22
CA ALA A 52 -21.47 -1.91 -18.70
C ALA A 52 -20.52 -0.72 -18.93
N LEU A 53 -19.65 -0.44 -17.96
CA LEU A 53 -18.55 0.52 -18.08
C LEU A 53 -17.44 -0.06 -18.97
N PRO A 54 -16.84 0.73 -19.88
CA PRO A 54 -15.65 0.30 -20.61
C PRO A 54 -14.48 0.05 -19.65
N ASP A 55 -13.64 -0.94 -19.96
CA ASP A 55 -12.60 -1.45 -19.05
C ASP A 55 -11.60 -0.40 -18.56
N TRP A 56 -11.28 0.60 -19.41
CA TRP A 56 -10.38 1.70 -19.04
C TRP A 56 -10.98 2.60 -17.95
N ALA A 57 -12.31 2.76 -17.90
CA ALA A 57 -12.98 3.62 -16.93
C ALA A 57 -13.13 2.95 -15.55
N GLN A 58 -12.79 1.66 -15.44
CA GLN A 58 -12.85 0.88 -14.21
C GLN A 58 -11.51 0.83 -13.47
N CYS A 59 -10.40 1.29 -14.08
CA CYS A 59 -9.05 1.31 -13.51
C CYS A 59 -8.62 -0.01 -12.82
N PRO A 60 -8.76 -1.19 -13.47
CA PRO A 60 -8.55 -2.48 -12.82
C PRO A 60 -7.10 -2.72 -12.36
N GLY A 61 -6.12 -2.15 -13.08
CA GLY A 61 -4.71 -2.24 -12.73
C GLY A 61 -4.40 -1.46 -11.45
N GLU A 62 -4.94 -0.27 -11.35
CA GLU A 62 -4.76 0.67 -10.24
C GLU A 62 -5.42 0.11 -8.97
N TRP A 63 -6.63 -0.46 -9.08
CA TRP A 63 -7.29 -1.16 -7.98
C TRP A 63 -6.51 -2.40 -7.51
N SER A 64 -5.87 -3.11 -8.44
CA SER A 64 -4.97 -4.21 -8.08
C SER A 64 -3.78 -3.70 -7.27
N VAL A 65 -3.14 -2.59 -7.69
CA VAL A 65 -2.04 -1.96 -6.95
C VAL A 65 -2.47 -1.54 -5.54
N VAL A 66 -3.64 -0.92 -5.39
CA VAL A 66 -4.18 -0.53 -4.07
C VAL A 66 -4.41 -1.76 -3.18
N THR A 67 -5.01 -2.82 -3.73
CA THR A 67 -5.34 -4.05 -2.98
C THR A 67 -4.08 -4.77 -2.52
N PHE A 68 -3.12 -5.00 -3.43
CA PHE A 68 -1.84 -5.62 -3.08
C PHE A 68 -1.00 -4.73 -2.15
N GLY A 69 -1.02 -3.42 -2.37
CA GLY A 69 -0.33 -2.43 -1.52
C GLY A 69 -0.84 -2.44 -0.08
N PHE A 70 -2.16 -2.56 0.12
CA PHE A 70 -2.76 -2.71 1.45
C PHE A 70 -2.26 -3.96 2.17
N LEU A 71 -2.31 -5.13 1.51
CA LEU A 71 -1.84 -6.38 2.10
C LEU A 71 -0.34 -6.34 2.42
N ALA A 72 0.47 -5.87 1.47
CA ALA A 72 1.92 -5.78 1.62
C ALA A 72 2.32 -4.87 2.79
N ARG A 73 1.68 -3.71 2.93
CA ARG A 73 1.93 -2.79 4.06
C ARG A 73 1.56 -3.42 5.39
N GLY A 74 0.42 -4.12 5.47
CA GLY A 74 0.02 -4.84 6.67
C GLY A 74 1.08 -5.85 7.11
N CYS A 75 1.56 -6.68 6.18
CA CYS A 75 2.63 -7.64 6.45
C CYS A 75 3.93 -6.96 6.89
N LEU A 76 4.38 -5.95 6.15
CA LEU A 76 5.63 -5.22 6.45
C LEU A 76 5.57 -4.51 7.80
N LEU A 77 4.44 -3.89 8.15
CA LEU A 77 4.23 -3.23 9.44
C LEU A 77 4.31 -4.23 10.59
N VAL A 78 3.64 -5.38 10.46
CA VAL A 78 3.70 -6.45 11.48
C VAL A 78 5.13 -6.96 11.63
N THR A 79 5.80 -7.30 10.53
CA THR A 79 7.20 -7.76 10.55
C THR A 79 8.11 -6.74 11.20
N ASN A 80 7.98 -5.46 10.85
CA ASN A 80 8.81 -4.40 11.40
C ASN A 80 8.56 -4.20 12.91
N THR A 81 7.29 -4.26 13.34
CA THR A 81 6.91 -4.16 14.76
C THR A 81 7.49 -5.31 15.58
N VAL A 82 7.40 -6.55 15.06
CA VAL A 82 8.00 -7.73 15.71
C VAL A 82 9.51 -7.60 15.80
N LEU A 83 10.17 -7.21 14.70
CA LEU A 83 11.63 -7.04 14.66
C LEU A 83 12.12 -5.99 15.66
N LEU A 84 11.45 -4.85 15.75
CA LEU A 84 11.76 -3.81 16.73
C LEU A 84 11.52 -4.29 18.17
N GLY A 85 10.44 -5.03 18.42
CA GLY A 85 10.18 -5.65 19.72
C GLY A 85 11.27 -6.63 20.14
N LEU A 86 11.78 -7.44 19.20
CA LEU A 86 12.92 -8.34 19.43
C LEU A 86 14.21 -7.56 19.69
N CYS A 87 14.49 -6.51 18.92
CA CYS A 87 15.65 -5.65 19.13
C CYS A 87 15.60 -4.98 20.51
N PHE A 88 14.43 -4.50 20.95
CA PHE A 88 14.23 -3.90 22.26
C PHE A 88 14.51 -4.91 23.38
N ARG A 89 13.94 -6.12 23.31
CA ARG A 89 14.22 -7.20 24.26
C ARG A 89 15.71 -7.53 24.34
N LEU A 90 16.38 -7.69 23.20
CA LEU A 90 17.81 -7.97 23.14
C LEU A 90 18.66 -6.83 23.72
N SER A 91 18.23 -5.58 23.56
CA SER A 91 18.92 -4.42 24.14
C SER A 91 18.76 -4.35 25.67
N SER A 92 17.62 -4.83 26.20
CA SER A 92 17.30 -4.85 27.63
C SER A 92 17.95 -6.01 28.39
N ILE A 93 18.49 -7.02 27.71
CA ILE A 93 19.12 -8.22 28.33
C ILE A 93 20.61 -7.98 28.64
N LYS A 94 21.14 -6.76 28.50
CA LYS A 94 22.51 -6.46 28.95
C LYS A 94 22.60 -6.53 30.48
N PRO A 95 23.51 -7.35 31.07
CA PRO A 95 23.91 -7.23 32.46
C PRO A 95 24.73 -5.96 32.70
#